data_AF-A0A3E4QNS1-F1
#
_entry.id   AF-A0A3E4QNS1-F1
#
_cell.length_a   1.000
_cell.length_b   1.000
_cell.length_c   1.000
_cell.angle_alpha   90.00
_cell.angle_beta   90.00
_cell.angle_gamma   90.00
#
_symmetry.space_group_name_H-M   'P 1'
#
loop_
_entity.id
_entity.type
_entity.pdbx_description
1 polymer ?
#
loop_
_entity_poly.entity_id
_entity_poly.type
_entity_poly.pdbx_seq_one_letter_code
_entity_poly.pdbx_strand_id
1 'polypeptide(L)' 'MSEEEYAVLEARERIAEARRCLADALEAVSGPAPDWARCSVCVDMAADALPAVRRLAVTGR' A
#
# COMPACT_ATOMS: atom_id res chain seq x y z
N MET A 1 -11.98 -22.63 -0.57
CA MET A 1 -11.34 -21.49 -1.25
C MET A 1 -10.10 -22.00 -1.95
N SER A 2 -9.88 -21.61 -3.20
CA SER A 2 -8.67 -21.95 -3.95
C SER A 2 -7.48 -21.09 -3.51
N GLU A 3 -6.25 -21.52 -3.82
CA GLU A 3 -5.05 -20.70 -3.60
C GLU A 3 -5.10 -19.38 -4.37
N GLU A 4 -5.73 -19.39 -5.56
CA GLU A 4 -5.96 -18.21 -6.37
C GLU A 4 -6.91 -17.22 -5.68
N GLU A 5 -8.01 -17.70 -5.08
CA GLU A 5 -8.93 -16.86 -4.32
C GLU A 5 -8.25 -16.22 -3.10
N TYR A 6 -7.35 -16.95 -2.42
CA TYR A 6 -6.57 -16.41 -1.32
C TYR A 6 -5.60 -15.32 -1.78
N ALA A 7 -4.87 -15.55 -2.89
CA ALA A 7 -3.98 -14.57 -3.49
C ALA A 7 -4.71 -13.28 -3.90
N VAL A 8 -5.93 -13.39 -4.45
CA VAL A 8 -6.75 -12.23 -4.81
C VAL A 8 -7.19 -11.45 -3.59
N LEU A 9 -7.58 -12.12 -2.50
CA LEU A 9 -7.96 -11.46 -1.26
C LEU A 9 -6.77 -10.74 -0.62
N GLU A 10 -5.62 -11.41 -0.51
CA GLU A 10 -4.39 -10.82 0.02
C GLU A 10 -3.97 -9.59 -0.81
N ALA A 11 -4.02 -9.68 -2.15
CA ALA A 11 -3.70 -8.54 -3.01
C ALA A 11 -4.63 -7.34 -2.75
N ARG A 12 -5.94 -7.58 -2.57
CA ARG A 12 -6.91 -6.51 -2.27
C ARG A 12 -6.62 -5.83 -0.94
N GLU A 13 -6.31 -6.61 0.09
CA GLU A 13 -5.97 -6.07 1.42
C GLU A 13 -4.71 -5.21 1.37
N ARG A 14 -3.66 -5.66 0.69
CA ARG A 14 -2.41 -4.90 0.55
C ARG A 14 -2.59 -3.62 -0.28
N ILE A 15 -3.41 -3.65 -1.34
CA ILE A 15 -3.76 -2.44 -2.09
C ILE A 15 -4.54 -1.46 -1.21
N ALA A 16 -5.49 -1.95 -0.40
CA ALA A 16 -6.25 -1.11 0.52
C ALA A 16 -5.35 -0.45 1.58
N GLU A 17 -4.37 -1.19 2.12
CA GLU A 17 -3.35 -0.68 3.03
C GLU A 17 -2.50 0.41 2.37
N ALA A 18 -1.91 0.14 1.21
CA ALA A 18 -1.11 1.11 0.47
C ALA A 18 -1.90 2.40 0.18
N ARG A 19 -3.18 2.26 -0.19
CA ARG A 19 -4.06 3.41 -0.43
C ARG A 19 -4.27 4.26 0.83
N ARG A 20 -4.45 3.64 2.00
CA ARG A 20 -4.57 4.36 3.28
C ARG A 20 -3.30 5.13 3.59
N CYS A 21 -2.15 4.46 3.53
CA CYS A 21 -0.86 5.11 3.80
C CYS A 21 -0.60 6.30 2.85
N LEU A 22 -0.92 6.17 1.56
CA LEU A 22 -0.77 7.29 0.62
C LEU A 22 -1.72 8.46 0.92
N ALA A 23 -2.94 8.19 1.41
CA ALA A 23 -3.86 9.24 1.85
C ALA A 23 -3.29 9.99 3.08
N ASP A 24 -2.76 9.27 4.06
CA ASP A 24 -2.15 9.85 5.27
C ASP A 24 -0.91 10.70 4.93
N ALA A 25 -0.11 10.25 3.95
CA ALA A 25 1.03 10.97 3.42
C ALA A 25 0.59 12.28 2.75
N LEU A 26 -0.47 12.24 1.92
CA LEU A 26 -1.03 13.43 1.29
C LEU A 26 -1.55 14.41 2.34
N GLU A 27 -2.26 13.94 3.36
CA GLU A 27 -2.72 14.78 4.47
C GLU A 27 -1.54 15.44 5.19
N ALA A 28 -0.42 14.72 5.37
CA ALA A 28 0.76 15.23 6.06
C ALA A 28 1.37 16.46 5.37
N VAL A 29 1.20 16.58 4.05
CA VAL A 29 1.81 17.66 3.25
C VAL A 29 0.80 18.67 2.71
N SER A 30 -0.50 18.50 2.98
CA SER A 30 -1.57 19.36 2.44
C SER A 30 -1.77 20.67 3.24
N GLY A 31 -1.12 20.82 4.39
CA GLY A 31 -1.22 22.00 5.26
C GLY A 31 -0.10 23.03 5.07
N PRO A 32 -0.25 24.25 5.64
CA PRO A 32 0.78 25.30 5.60
C PRO A 32 2.05 24.95 6.41
N ALA A 33 2.00 23.92 7.25
CA ALA A 33 3.13 23.35 7.96
C ALA A 33 3.22 21.84 7.66
N PRO A 34 3.87 21.45 6.56
CA PRO A 34 4.01 20.05 6.16
C PRO A 34 4.80 19.23 7.19
N ASP A 35 4.29 18.04 7.52
CA ASP A 35 5.01 17.04 8.29
C ASP A 35 5.68 16.04 7.34
N TRP A 36 6.90 16.38 6.92
CA TRP A 36 7.70 15.54 6.01
C TRP A 36 8.13 14.21 6.63
N ALA A 37 8.30 14.16 7.96
CA ALA A 37 8.65 12.92 8.65
C ALA A 37 7.49 11.92 8.59
N ARG A 38 6.27 12.38 8.90
CA ARG A 38 5.05 11.57 8.77
C ARG A 38 4.82 11.15 7.31
N CYS A 39 5.01 12.07 6.36
CA CYS A 39 4.91 11.76 4.95
C CYS A 39 5.86 10.63 4.53
N SER A 40 7.14 10.72 4.90
CA SER A 40 8.14 9.69 4.57
C SER A 40 7.75 8.32 5.10
N VAL A 41 7.36 8.24 6.38
CA VAL A 41 6.94 6.98 7.01
C VAL A 41 5.75 6.37 6.29
N CYS A 42 4.73 7.17 5.98
CA CYS A 42 3.55 6.70 5.25
C CYS A 42 3.88 6.23 3.83
N VAL A 43 4.79 6.90 3.12
CA VAL A 43 5.24 6.48 1.79
C VAL A 43 6.01 5.16 1.87
N ASP A 44 6.91 5.00 2.85
CA ASP A 44 7.66 3.76 3.05
C ASP A 44 6.72 2.58 3.34
N MET A 45 5.72 2.77 4.20
CA MET A 45 4.69 1.75 4.48
C MET A 45 3.88 1.36 3.23
N ALA A 46 3.52 2.33 2.39
CA ALA A 46 2.85 2.06 1.12
C ALA A 46 3.76 1.27 0.16
N ALA A 47 5.05 1.60 0.13
CA ALA A 47 6.07 0.94 -0.67
C ALA A 47 6.33 -0.51 -0.21
N ASP A 48 6.15 -0.83 1.06
CA ASP A 48 6.24 -2.20 1.57
C ASP A 48 5.01 -3.06 1.24
N ALA A 49 3.83 -2.44 1.13
CA ALA A 49 2.59 -3.15 0.82
C ALA A 49 2.48 -3.59 -0.66
N LEU A 50 2.98 -2.79 -1.60
CA LEU A 50 2.81 -3.02 -3.05
C LEU A 50 3.65 -4.17 -3.67
N PRO A 51 4.89 -4.47 -3.23
CA PRO A 51 5.69 -5.58 -3.74
C PRO A 51 5.05 -6.95 -3.54
N ALA A 52 4.17 -7.10 -2.56
CA ALA A 52 3.37 -8.31 -2.36
C ALA A 52 2.39 -8.52 -3.52
N VAL A 53 1.74 -7.44 -3.97
CA VAL A 53 0.82 -7.47 -5.13
C VAL A 53 1.55 -7.84 -6.42
N ARG A 54 2.76 -7.30 -6.63
CA ARG A 54 3.59 -7.62 -7.81
C ARG A 54 4.00 -9.10 -7.85
N ARG A 55 4.29 -9.71 -6.70
CA ARG A 55 4.62 -11.15 -6.61
C ARG A 55 3.42 -12.02 -6.98
N LEU A 56 2.24 -11.70 -6.47
CA LEU A 56 1.00 -12.43 -6.74
C LEU A 56 0.60 -12.38 -8.23
N ALA A 57 0.83 -11.26 -8.90
CA ALA A 57 0.59 -11.11 -10.34
C ALA A 57 1.57 -11.89 -11.24
N VAL A 58 2.74 -12.29 -10.71
CA VAL A 58 3.75 -13.07 -11.45
C VAL A 58 3.50 -14.58 -11.32
N THR A 59 2.99 -15.04 -10.18
CA THR A 59 2.67 -16.46 -9.92
C THR A 59 1.38 -16.96 -10.58
N GLY A 60 0.52 -16.06 -11.06
CA GLY A 60 -0.72 -16.42 -11.77
C GLY A 60 -0.60 -16.52 -13.30
N ARG A 61 0.62 -16.63 -13.85
CA ARG A 61 0.89 -16.75 -15.30
C ARG A 61 1.46 -18.10 -15.67
#